data_AF-A0A6G9CKB0-F1
#
_entry.id   AF-A0A6G9CKB0-F1
#
_cell.length_a   1.000
_cell.length_b   1.000
_cell.length_c   1.000
_cell.angle_alpha   90.00
_cell.angle_beta   90.00
_cell.angle_gamma   90.00
#
_symmetry.space_group_name_H-M   'P 1'
#
loop_
_entity.id
_entity.type
_entity.pdbx_description
1 polymer ?
#
loop_
_entity_poly.entity_id
_entity_poly.type
_entity_poly.pdbx_seq_one_letter_code
_entity_poly.pdbx_strand_id
1 'polypeptide(L)'
;MYLFLKFGIAVGARWPVTDADEIANNQERFDHTVRGGLCTALITAFFTAALPEEVLYRSVVLAAQRRKSGTWISVSVVAVLALAVFAWVHIGFGTGNVVSGLVVGALCTAIALYTRSLWPAIVVHGVYNAVIMVSWALSV
;
A
#
# COMPACT_ATOMS: atom_id res chain seq x y z
N MET A 1 13.44 4.09 7.89
CA MET A 1 13.54 3.08 6.80
C MET A 1 13.70 1.65 7.35
N TYR A 2 14.73 1.35 8.16
CA TYR A 2 14.96 0.01 8.75
C TYR A 2 13.77 -0.58 9.53
N LEU A 3 13.10 0.22 10.38
CA LEU A 3 11.92 -0.24 11.12
C LEU A 3 10.73 -0.60 10.20
N PHE A 4 10.58 0.12 9.10
CA PHE A 4 9.47 -0.05 8.16
C PHE A 4 9.64 -1.33 7.31
N LEU A 5 10.90 -1.63 6.94
CA LEU A 5 11.30 -2.91 6.33
C LEU A 5 11.04 -4.09 7.28
N LYS A 6 11.50 -3.98 8.54
CA LYS A 6 11.26 -5.02 9.55
C LYS A 6 9.78 -5.24 9.80
N PHE A 7 8.98 -4.18 9.78
CA PHE A 7 7.53 -4.26 9.93
C PHE A 7 6.90 -5.11 8.82
N GLY A 8 7.17 -4.82 7.54
CA GLY A 8 6.61 -5.60 6.43
C GLY A 8 6.96 -7.10 6.50
N ILE A 9 8.22 -7.43 6.78
CA ILE A 9 8.69 -8.82 6.91
C ILE A 9 8.06 -9.52 8.13
N ALA A 10 7.95 -8.83 9.27
CA ALA A 10 7.40 -9.39 10.49
C ALA A 10 5.87 -9.60 10.43
N VAL A 11 5.16 -8.80 9.63
CA VAL A 11 3.70 -8.90 9.48
C VAL A 11 3.30 -10.22 8.83
N GLY A 12 3.97 -10.64 7.76
CA GLY A 12 3.68 -11.91 7.07
C GLY A 12 3.91 -13.15 7.95
N ALA A 13 4.97 -13.15 8.76
CA ALA A 13 5.23 -14.24 9.70
C ALA A 13 4.21 -14.31 10.84
N ARG A 14 3.66 -13.16 11.27
CA ARG A 14 2.71 -13.07 12.38
C ARG A 14 1.27 -13.36 11.97
N TRP A 15 0.92 -13.09 10.71
CA TRP A 15 -0.38 -13.35 10.07
C TRP A 15 -0.18 -14.14 8.77
N PRO A 16 0.10 -15.45 8.86
CA PRO A 16 0.25 -16.28 7.68
C PRO A 16 -1.06 -16.37 6.90
N VAL A 17 -0.95 -16.48 5.59
CA VAL A 17 -2.09 -16.78 4.72
C VAL A 17 -2.41 -18.28 4.84
N THR A 18 -3.66 -18.61 5.14
CA THR A 18 -4.11 -20.00 5.33
C THR A 18 -5.11 -20.46 4.28
N ASP A 19 -5.74 -19.53 3.55
CA ASP A 19 -6.71 -19.84 2.51
C ASP A 19 -6.00 -20.32 1.23
N ALA A 20 -6.48 -21.42 0.64
CA ALA A 20 -5.80 -22.09 -0.47
C ALA A 20 -5.84 -21.25 -1.76
N ASP A 21 -6.96 -20.60 -2.05
CA ASP A 21 -7.12 -19.77 -3.24
C ASP A 21 -6.25 -18.51 -3.11
N GLU A 22 -6.18 -17.93 -1.92
CA GLU A 22 -5.33 -16.79 -1.64
C GLU A 22 -3.83 -17.14 -1.74
N ILE A 23 -3.42 -18.32 -1.25
CA ILE A 23 -2.05 -18.84 -1.43
C ILE A 23 -1.73 -18.96 -2.92
N ALA A 24 -2.63 -19.57 -3.71
CA ALA A 24 -2.44 -19.74 -5.15
C ALA A 24 -2.30 -18.40 -5.88
N ASN A 25 -3.17 -17.43 -5.57
CA ASN A 25 -3.11 -16.08 -6.14
C ASN A 25 -1.82 -15.34 -5.76
N ASN A 26 -1.37 -15.46 -4.51
CA ASN A 26 -0.13 -14.85 -4.05
C ASN A 26 1.09 -15.50 -4.72
N GLN A 27 1.06 -16.81 -4.95
CA GLN A 27 2.10 -17.52 -5.71
C GLN A 27 2.13 -17.07 -7.17
N GLU A 28 0.99 -16.90 -7.83
CA GLU A 28 0.93 -16.40 -9.22
C GLU A 28 1.55 -15.00 -9.34
N ARG A 29 1.25 -14.10 -8.39
CA ARG A 29 1.85 -12.76 -8.33
C ARG A 29 3.36 -12.83 -8.14
N PHE A 30 3.82 -13.69 -7.23
CA PHE A 30 5.24 -13.94 -7.00
C PHE A 30 5.94 -14.44 -8.28
N ASP A 31 5.38 -15.48 -8.91
CA ASP A 31 5.94 -16.08 -10.14
C ASP A 31 5.98 -15.06 -11.30
N HIS A 32 4.95 -14.23 -11.43
CA HIS A 32 4.93 -13.14 -12.39
C HIS A 32 6.07 -12.14 -12.17
N THR A 33 6.30 -11.73 -10.91
CA THR A 33 7.40 -10.83 -10.54
C THR A 33 8.75 -11.47 -10.81
N VAL A 34 8.96 -12.72 -10.40
CA VAL A 34 10.22 -13.46 -10.60
C VAL A 34 10.54 -13.62 -12.08
N ARG A 35 9.57 -14.07 -12.90
CA ARG A 35 9.74 -14.25 -14.34
C ARG A 35 10.13 -12.97 -15.06
N GLY A 36 9.62 -11.83 -14.60
CA GLY A 36 9.92 -10.51 -15.16
C GLY A 36 11.15 -9.81 -14.57
N GLY A 37 11.70 -10.34 -13.48
CA GLY A 37 12.87 -9.79 -12.79
C GLY A 37 12.67 -8.37 -12.24
N LEU A 38 13.80 -7.65 -12.10
CA LEU A 38 13.85 -6.34 -11.46
C LEU A 38 12.94 -5.29 -12.13
N CYS A 39 12.85 -5.30 -13.46
CA CYS A 39 12.03 -4.34 -14.20
C CYS A 39 10.55 -4.50 -13.86
N THR A 40 10.04 -5.73 -13.89
CA THR A 40 8.65 -6.01 -13.52
C THR A 40 8.40 -5.67 -12.06
N ALA A 41 9.31 -6.02 -11.15
CA ALA A 41 9.19 -5.65 -9.73
C ALA A 41 9.01 -4.14 -9.51
N LEU A 42 9.85 -3.31 -10.15
CA LEU A 42 9.79 -1.85 -10.02
C LEU A 42 8.56 -1.26 -10.69
N ILE A 43 8.19 -1.74 -11.88
CA ILE A 43 7.00 -1.28 -12.59
C ILE A 43 5.74 -1.59 -11.78
N THR A 44 5.60 -2.82 -11.29
CA THR A 44 4.44 -3.22 -10.48
C THR A 44 4.38 -2.42 -9.18
N ALA A 45 5.51 -2.25 -8.48
CA ALA A 45 5.56 -1.53 -7.22
C ALA A 45 5.07 -0.08 -7.32
N PHE A 46 5.51 0.65 -8.36
CA PHE A 46 5.19 2.07 -8.51
C PHE A 46 3.95 2.34 -9.36
N PHE A 47 3.81 1.69 -10.52
CA PHE A 47 2.81 2.06 -11.52
C PHE A 47 1.56 1.20 -11.48
N THR A 48 1.64 -0.04 -10.98
CA THR A 48 0.48 -0.92 -10.85
C THR A 48 -0.13 -0.87 -9.45
N ALA A 49 0.69 -0.69 -8.41
CA ALA A 49 0.23 -0.60 -7.03
C ALA A 49 0.20 0.85 -6.53
N ALA A 50 1.36 1.43 -6.21
CA ALA A 50 1.41 2.68 -5.43
C ALA A 50 0.72 3.88 -6.10
N LEU A 51 1.03 4.17 -7.37
CA LEU A 51 0.47 5.32 -8.08
C LEU A 51 -1.07 5.26 -8.17
N PRO A 52 -1.70 4.20 -8.73
CA PRO A 52 -3.15 4.15 -8.84
C PRO A 52 -3.85 4.12 -7.48
N GLU A 53 -3.29 3.41 -6.50
CA GLU A 53 -3.86 3.36 -5.15
C GLU A 53 -3.82 4.73 -4.46
N GLU A 54 -2.69 5.43 -4.48
CA GLU A 54 -2.61 6.76 -3.88
C GLU A 54 -3.51 7.77 -4.62
N VAL A 55 -3.59 7.70 -5.95
CA VAL A 55 -4.53 8.53 -6.71
C VAL A 55 -5.97 8.24 -6.32
N LEU A 56 -6.36 6.98 -6.18
CA LEU A 56 -7.74 6.61 -5.84
C LEU A 56 -8.11 7.02 -4.40
N TYR A 57 -7.27 6.68 -3.43
CA TYR A 57 -7.60 6.80 -2.02
C TYR A 57 -7.21 8.13 -1.41
N ARG A 58 -6.15 8.81 -1.87
CA ARG A 58 -5.66 10.05 -1.23
C ARG A 58 -6.20 11.31 -1.92
N SER A 59 -6.58 11.21 -3.20
CA SER A 59 -7.22 12.34 -3.89
C SER A 59 -8.53 12.76 -3.22
N VAL A 60 -9.36 11.82 -2.73
CA VAL A 60 -10.61 12.15 -2.03
C VAL A 60 -10.37 12.87 -0.70
N VAL A 61 -9.31 12.47 0.03
CA VAL A 61 -8.90 13.10 1.29
C VAL A 61 -8.37 14.51 1.04
N LEU A 62 -7.51 14.69 0.04
CA LEU A 62 -7.01 16.01 -0.35
C LEU A 62 -8.13 16.90 -0.90
N ALA A 63 -9.09 16.34 -1.63
CA ALA A 63 -10.26 17.07 -2.08
C ALA A 63 -11.08 17.57 -0.89
N ALA A 64 -11.30 16.74 0.14
CA ALA A 64 -11.96 17.17 1.38
C ALA A 64 -11.17 18.29 2.09
N GLN A 65 -9.84 18.17 2.16
CA GLN A 65 -8.96 19.20 2.75
C GLN A 65 -9.04 20.54 2.00
N ARG A 66 -9.24 20.52 0.68
CA ARG A 66 -9.26 21.73 -0.17
C ARG A 66 -10.64 22.37 -0.29
N ARG A 67 -11.70 21.75 0.22
CA ARG A 67 -13.05 22.33 0.21
C ARG A 67 -13.09 23.57 1.10
N LYS A 68 -13.72 24.66 0.63
CA LYS A 68 -13.89 25.90 1.41
C LYS A 68 -14.61 25.69 2.74
N SER A 69 -15.50 24.69 2.82
CA SER A 69 -16.24 24.29 4.03
C SER A 69 -15.58 23.14 4.80
N GLY A 70 -14.37 22.73 4.41
CA GLY A 70 -13.68 21.60 5.02
C GLY A 70 -13.25 21.90 6.45
N THR A 71 -13.93 21.29 7.42
CA THR A 71 -13.46 21.26 8.82
C THR A 71 -12.49 20.09 9.01
N TRP A 72 -11.61 20.17 10.00
CA TRP A 72 -10.72 19.07 10.34
C TRP A 72 -11.49 17.77 10.64
N ILE A 73 -12.68 17.86 11.24
CA ILE A 73 -13.60 16.72 11.47
C ILE A 73 -14.00 16.08 10.14
N SER A 74 -14.45 16.88 9.16
CA SER A 74 -14.85 16.36 7.85
C SER A 74 -13.69 15.68 7.10
N VAL A 75 -12.48 16.25 7.21
CA VAL A 75 -11.26 15.65 6.63
C VAL A 75 -10.91 14.34 7.31
N SER A 76 -10.98 14.29 8.66
CA SER A 76 -10.73 13.09 9.44
C SER A 76 -11.71 11.96 9.11
N VAL A 77 -13.00 12.26 8.96
CA VAL A 77 -14.01 11.25 8.56
C VAL A 77 -13.70 10.69 7.18
N VAL A 78 -13.42 11.54 6.19
CA VAL A 78 -13.06 11.09 4.83
C VAL A 78 -11.75 10.28 4.84
N ALA A 79 -10.77 10.70 5.63
CA ALA A 79 -9.50 9.99 5.79
C ALA A 79 -9.69 8.58 6.39
N VAL A 80 -10.51 8.44 7.43
CA VAL A 80 -10.81 7.15 8.06
C VAL A 80 -11.57 6.23 7.10
N LEU A 81 -12.56 6.75 6.37
CA LEU A 81 -13.30 5.96 5.39
C LEU A 81 -12.41 5.50 4.23
N ALA A 82 -11.58 6.39 3.68
CA ALA A 82 -10.64 6.03 2.62
C ALA A 82 -9.63 4.98 3.11
N LEU A 83 -9.14 5.10 4.35
CA LEU A 83 -8.25 4.11 4.96
C LEU A 83 -8.93 2.75 5.16
N ALA A 84 -10.19 2.74 5.62
CA ALA A 84 -10.94 1.52 5.83
C ALA A 84 -11.19 0.77 4.52
N VAL A 85 -11.58 1.48 3.46
CA VAL A 85 -11.76 0.89 2.12
C VAL A 85 -10.42 0.40 1.57
N PHE A 86 -9.35 1.19 1.73
CA PHE A 86 -8.00 0.78 1.33
C PHE A 86 -7.58 -0.53 2.00
N ALA A 87 -7.76 -0.67 3.31
CA ALA A 87 -7.46 -1.91 4.01
C ALA A 87 -8.37 -3.07 3.59
N TRP A 88 -9.65 -2.81 3.34
CA TRP A 88 -10.62 -3.82 2.92
C TRP A 88 -10.26 -4.46 1.59
N VAL A 89 -9.83 -3.69 0.59
CA VAL A 89 -9.45 -4.24 -0.72
C VAL A 89 -8.19 -5.11 -0.66
N HIS A 90 -7.43 -5.05 0.44
CA HIS A 90 -6.26 -5.88 0.69
C HIS A 90 -6.59 -7.23 1.34
N ILE A 91 -7.85 -7.52 1.68
CA ILE A 91 -8.24 -8.82 2.26
C ILE A 91 -7.84 -9.99 1.35
N GLY A 92 -7.96 -9.85 0.03
CA GLY A 92 -7.56 -10.87 -0.94
C GLY A 92 -6.03 -11.06 -1.11
N PHE A 93 -5.25 -10.47 -0.23
CA PHE A 93 -3.80 -10.64 -0.11
C PHE A 93 -3.40 -11.10 1.31
N GLY A 94 -4.39 -11.27 2.19
CA GLY A 94 -4.22 -11.90 3.49
C GLY A 94 -4.28 -10.91 4.64
N THR A 95 -4.49 -11.44 5.84
CA THR A 95 -4.64 -10.59 7.04
C THR A 95 -3.39 -9.74 7.28
N GLY A 96 -2.20 -10.25 6.97
CA GLY A 96 -0.97 -9.47 7.01
C GLY A 96 -1.04 -8.23 6.11
N ASN A 97 -1.54 -8.37 4.87
CA ASN A 97 -1.70 -7.24 3.94
C ASN A 97 -2.74 -6.23 4.41
N VAL A 98 -3.82 -6.66 5.08
CA VAL A 98 -4.78 -5.74 5.71
C VAL A 98 -4.10 -4.91 6.80
N VAL A 99 -3.32 -5.56 7.68
CA VAL A 99 -2.59 -4.88 8.77
C VAL A 99 -1.55 -3.92 8.21
N SER A 100 -0.76 -4.33 7.22
CA SER A 100 0.20 -3.43 6.57
C SER A 100 -0.51 -2.31 5.81
N GLY A 101 -1.63 -2.60 5.15
CA GLY A 101 -2.46 -1.62 4.45
C GLY A 101 -2.99 -0.54 5.38
N LEU A 102 -3.42 -0.90 6.60
CA LEU A 102 -3.79 0.08 7.62
C LEU A 102 -2.62 0.98 8.04
N VAL A 103 -1.44 0.41 8.28
CA VAL A 103 -0.27 1.17 8.75
C VAL A 103 0.31 2.04 7.65
N VAL A 104 0.62 1.46 6.49
CA VAL A 104 1.16 2.17 5.32
C VAL A 104 0.12 3.17 4.82
N GLY A 105 -1.15 2.79 4.79
CA GLY A 105 -2.22 3.66 4.36
C GLY A 105 -2.44 4.87 5.27
N ALA A 106 -2.35 4.69 6.58
CA ALA A 106 -2.42 5.80 7.54
C ALA A 106 -1.21 6.74 7.37
N LEU A 107 -0.01 6.19 7.20
CA LEU A 107 1.20 6.97 6.93
C LEU A 107 1.07 7.79 5.64
N CYS A 108 0.65 7.16 4.54
CA CYS A 108 0.49 7.83 3.25
C CYS A 108 -0.57 8.93 3.31
N THR A 109 -1.68 8.70 4.02
CA THR A 109 -2.70 9.73 4.28
C THR A 109 -2.14 10.91 5.09
N ALA A 110 -1.34 10.65 6.13
CA ALA A 110 -0.70 11.71 6.92
C ALA A 110 0.29 12.53 6.08
N ILE A 111 1.13 11.86 5.27
CA ILE A 111 2.08 12.49 4.36
C ILE A 111 1.34 13.36 3.32
N ALA A 112 0.28 12.84 2.71
CA ALA A 112 -0.51 13.58 1.73
C ALA A 112 -1.13 14.83 2.36
N LEU A 113 -1.76 14.71 3.53
CA LEU A 113 -2.36 15.85 4.23
C LEU A 113 -1.33 16.91 4.65
N TYR A 114 -0.15 16.49 5.10
CA TYR A 114 0.94 17.39 5.51
C TYR A 114 1.55 18.14 4.31
N THR A 115 1.90 17.40 3.26
CA THR A 115 2.57 17.94 2.06
C THR A 115 1.61 18.58 1.06
N ARG A 116 0.30 18.32 1.20
CA ARG A 116 -0.77 18.68 0.26
C ARG A 116 -0.51 18.17 -1.17
N SER A 117 0.26 17.09 -1.29
CA SER A 117 0.71 16.49 -2.54
C SER A 117 0.59 14.97 -2.48
N LEU A 118 0.29 14.35 -3.61
CA LEU A 118 0.28 12.89 -3.73
C LEU A 118 1.70 12.33 -3.89
N TRP A 119 2.62 13.10 -4.49
CA TRP A 119 3.95 12.60 -4.87
C TRP A 119 4.75 12.00 -3.71
N PRO A 120 4.82 12.64 -2.53
CA PRO A 120 5.57 12.05 -1.41
C PRO A 120 4.95 10.74 -0.91
N ALA A 121 3.62 10.62 -0.92
CA ALA A 121 2.92 9.38 -0.55
C ALA A 121 3.16 8.27 -1.59
N ILE A 122 3.06 8.59 -2.89
CA ILE A 122 3.35 7.67 -4.00
C ILE A 122 4.76 7.11 -3.90
N VAL A 123 5.74 7.96 -3.61
CA VAL A 123 7.14 7.53 -3.48
C VAL A 123 7.32 6.61 -2.27
N VAL A 124 6.78 6.97 -1.10
CA VAL A 124 6.90 6.14 0.12
C VAL A 124 6.23 4.78 -0.05
N HIS A 125 5.01 4.77 -0.62
CA HIS A 125 4.29 3.53 -0.91
C HIS A 125 5.02 2.70 -1.97
N GLY A 126 5.44 3.32 -3.07
CA GLY A 126 6.18 2.63 -4.13
C GLY A 126 7.49 2.03 -3.65
N VAL A 127 8.23 2.73 -2.78
CA VAL A 127 9.44 2.19 -2.13
C VAL A 127 9.11 1.01 -1.22
N TYR A 128 8.04 1.09 -0.42
CA TYR A 128 7.58 -0.03 0.41
C TYR A 128 7.30 -1.28 -0.44
N ASN A 129 6.55 -1.13 -1.53
CA ASN A 129 6.26 -2.22 -2.46
C ASN A 129 7.52 -2.73 -3.16
N ALA A 130 8.40 -1.83 -3.57
CA ALA A 130 9.65 -2.18 -4.26
C ALA A 130 10.57 -3.02 -3.37
N VAL A 131 10.70 -2.70 -2.08
CA VAL A 131 11.48 -3.54 -1.16
C VAL A 131 11.02 -5.00 -1.20
N ILE A 132 9.70 -5.22 -1.15
CA ILE A 132 9.11 -6.56 -1.12
C ILE A 132 9.32 -7.23 -2.48
N MET A 133 8.88 -6.59 -3.57
CA MET A 133 8.89 -7.19 -4.90
C MET A 133 10.30 -7.37 -5.47
N VAL A 134 11.24 -6.48 -5.16
CA VAL A 134 12.65 -6.64 -5.53
C VAL A 134 13.26 -7.81 -4.76
N SER A 135 12.91 -8.01 -3.49
CA SER A 135 13.38 -9.18 -2.75
C SER A 135 12.92 -10.49 -3.38
N TRP A 136 11.70 -10.53 -3.95
CA TRP A 136 11.21 -11.68 -4.71
C TRP A 136 11.98 -11.87 -6.01
N ALA A 137 12.16 -10.79 -6.78
CA ALA A 137 12.90 -10.85 -8.04
C ALA A 137 14.37 -11.29 -7.88
N LEU A 138 14.96 -11.12 -6.69
CA LEU A 138 16.33 -11.50 -6.35
C LEU A 138 16.44 -12.82 -5.56
N SER A 139 15.34 -13.49 -5.24
CA SER A 139 15.35 -14.75 -4.47
C SER A 139 15.59 -16.00 -5.33
N VAL A 140 15.88 -15.81 -6.61
CA VAL A 140 16.20 -16.84 -7.61
C VAL A 140 17.70 -16.95 -7.85
#